data_AF-A0A7V4YWE2-F1
#
_entry.id   AF-A0A7V4YWE2-F1
#
_cell.length_a   1.000
_cell.length_b   1.000
_cell.length_c   1.000
_cell.angle_alpha   90.00
_cell.angle_beta   90.00
_cell.angle_gamma   90.00
#
_symmetry.space_group_name_H-M   'P 1'
#
loop_
_entity.id
_entity.type
_entity.pdbx_description
1 polymer ?
#
loop_
_entity_poly.entity_id
_entity_poly.type
_entity_poly.pdbx_seq_one_letter_code
_entity_poly.pdbx_strand_id
1 'polypeptide(L)' 'MKIMLLLILLSLLLAAGFLLVYLWAARQGQFDDDYTPSVRILFDDKAPEQQDNHTTIAAKNNDELT' A
#
# COMPACT_ATOMS: atom_id res chain seq x y z
N MET A 1 32.07 -36.22 -17.34
CA MET A 1 32.52 -35.64 -16.06
C MET A 1 32.57 -34.11 -16.06
N LYS A 2 32.90 -33.44 -17.17
CA LYS A 2 32.86 -31.96 -17.28
C LYS A 2 31.45 -31.35 -17.12
N ILE A 3 30.41 -32.01 -17.63
CA ILE A 3 29.03 -31.52 -17.59
C ILE A 3 28.50 -31.41 -16.15
N MET A 4 28.86 -32.33 -15.27
CA MET A 4 28.41 -32.31 -13.87
C MET A 4 28.97 -31.11 -13.12
N LEU A 5 30.26 -30.79 -13.32
CA LEU A 5 30.87 -29.58 -12.77
C LEU A 5 30.21 -28.30 -13.30
N LEU A 6 29.85 -28.25 -14.58
CA LEU A 6 29.15 -27.11 -15.16
C LEU A 6 27.75 -26.92 -14.55
N LEU A 7 27.00 -28.01 -14.36
CA LEU A 7 25.67 -27.97 -13.75
C LEU A 7 25.71 -27.54 -12.29
N ILE A 8 26.72 -27.98 -11.53
CA ILE A 8 26.94 -27.57 -10.13
C ILE A 8 27.22 -26.07 -10.05
N LEU A 9 28.08 -25.54 -10.91
CA LEU A 9 28.36 -24.10 -10.93
C LEU A 9 27.14 -23.28 -11.35
N LEU A 10 26.39 -23.76 -12.34
CA LEU A 10 25.17 -23.11 -12.81
C LEU A 10 24.09 -23.08 -11.73
N SER A 11 23.88 -24.18 -11.00
CA SER A 11 22.91 -24.24 -9.91
C SER A 11 23.30 -23.33 -8.74
N LEU A 12 24.60 -23.25 -8.43
CA LEU A 12 25.10 -22.36 -7.38
C LEU A 12 24.92 -20.88 -7.77
N LEU A 13 25.14 -20.53 -9.04
CA LEU A 13 24.89 -19.19 -9.58
C LEU A 13 23.40 -18.82 -9.47
N LEU A 14 22.51 -19.73 -9.86
CA LEU A 14 21.06 -19.54 -9.71
C LEU A 14 20.68 -19.33 -8.24
N ALA A 15 21.16 -20.19 -7.34
CA ALA A 15 20.87 -20.09 -5.91
C ALA A 15 21.38 -18.76 -5.31
N ALA A 16 22.60 -18.35 -5.64
CA ALA A 16 23.16 -17.09 -5.21
C ALA A 16 22.38 -15.89 -5.77
N GLY A 17 21.98 -15.95 -7.04
CA GLY A 17 21.15 -14.92 -7.67
C GLY A 17 19.81 -14.74 -6.96
N PHE A 18 19.09 -15.83 -6.72
CA PHE A 18 17.85 -15.81 -5.95
C PHE A 18 18.05 -15.27 -4.54
N LEU A 19 19.11 -15.68 -3.85
CA LEU A 19 19.42 -15.21 -2.50
C LEU A 19 19.71 -13.71 -2.47
N LEU A 20 20.47 -13.17 -3.44
CA LEU A 20 20.77 -11.75 -3.52
C LEU A 20 19.52 -10.91 -3.78
N VAL A 21 18.67 -11.35 -4.72
CA VAL A 21 17.39 -10.68 -5.00
C VAL A 21 16.47 -10.74 -3.77
N TYR A 22 16.41 -11.88 -3.08
CA TYR A 22 15.64 -12.04 -1.84
C TYR A 22 16.12 -11.08 -0.75
N LEU A 23 17.42 -11.01 -0.49
CA LEU A 23 17.97 -10.10 0.52
C LEU A 23 17.77 -8.63 0.16
N TRP A 24 17.82 -8.28 -1.12
CA TRP A 24 17.51 -6.93 -1.58
C TRP A 24 16.02 -6.61 -1.33
N ALA A 25 15.10 -7.45 -1.78
CA ALA A 25 13.67 -7.27 -1.55
C ALA A 25 13.30 -7.21 -0.06
N ALA A 26 13.93 -8.06 0.77
CA ALA A 26 13.74 -8.05 2.22
C ALA A 26 14.20 -6.75 2.88
N ARG A 27 15.24 -6.10 2.34
CA ARG A 27 15.70 -4.78 2.81
C ARG A 27 14.88 -3.62 2.26
N GLN A 28 14.24 -3.77 1.11
CA GLN A 28 13.44 -2.72 0.46
C GLN A 28 12.08 -2.49 1.13
N GLY A 29 11.82 -3.09 2.30
CA GLY A 29 10.59 -2.82 3.05
C GLY A 29 9.33 -3.33 2.37
N GLN A 30 9.41 -4.39 1.54
CA GLN A 30 8.21 -5.04 0.97
C GLN A 30 7.20 -5.47 2.05
N PHE A 31 7.64 -5.57 3.30
CA PHE A 31 6.85 -5.93 4.48
C PHE A 31 6.39 -4.72 5.32
N ASP A 32 6.58 -3.47 4.88
CA ASP A 32 6.16 -2.28 5.65
C ASP A 32 4.63 -2.09 5.72
N ASP A 33 3.85 -2.87 4.96
CA ASP A 33 2.39 -2.87 5.02
C ASP A 33 1.87 -3.82 6.12
N ASP A 34 2.34 -3.60 7.35
CA ASP A 34 1.94 -4.36 8.54
C ASP A 34 0.53 -3.99 9.05
N TYR A 35 -0.10 -2.96 8.47
CA TYR A 35 -1.46 -2.52 8.78
C TYR A 35 -2.41 -2.81 7.61
N THR A 36 -2.88 -4.05 7.57
CA THR A 36 -3.85 -4.53 6.59
C THR A 36 -5.09 -3.62 6.53
N PRO A 37 -5.58 -3.25 5.32
CA PRO A 37 -6.75 -2.38 5.14
C PRO A 37 -8.00 -2.92 5.85
N SER A 38 -8.10 -4.24 6.01
CA SER A 38 -9.18 -4.90 6.75
C SER A 38 -9.22 -4.53 8.24
N VAL A 39 -8.09 -4.18 8.86
CA VAL A 39 -8.04 -3.77 10.26
C VAL A 39 -8.42 -2.30 10.41
N ARG A 40 -7.96 -1.45 9.48
CA ARG A 40 -8.32 -0.02 9.44
C ARG A 40 -9.83 0.16 9.35
N ILE A 41 -10.50 -0.60 8.47
CA ILE A 41 -11.94 -0.44 8.21
C ILE A 41 -12.81 -0.81 9.43
N LEU A 42 -12.35 -1.71 10.31
CA LEU A 42 -13.07 -2.09 11.53
C LEU A 42 -12.99 -1.02 12.64
N PHE A 43 -12.00 -0.13 12.55
CA PHE A 43 -11.79 0.96 13.50
C PHE A 43 -12.13 2.34 12.92
N ASP A 44 -12.26 2.47 11.59
CA ASP A 44 -12.70 3.68 10.87
C ASP A 44 -14.22 3.91 10.94
N ASP A 45 -15.00 2.95 11.47
CA ASP A 45 -16.45 3.11 11.69
C ASP A 45 -16.81 4.12 12.81
N LYS A 46 -15.80 4.78 13.40
CA LYS A 46 -16.01 5.95 14.27
C LYS A 46 -16.31 7.14 13.36
N ALA A 47 -17.60 7.31 13.06
CA ALA A 47 -18.18 8.43 12.34
C ALA A 47 -17.40 9.74 12.54
N PRO A 48 -17.11 10.52 11.49
CA PRO A 48 -16.62 11.87 11.68
C PRO A 48 -17.65 12.59 12.53
N GLU A 49 -17.22 13.08 13.69
CA GLU A 49 -18.02 14.00 14.47
C GLU A 49 -18.49 15.10 13.53
N GLN A 50 -19.82 15.21 13.42
CA GLN A 50 -20.44 16.41 12.88
C GLN A 50 -19.95 17.58 13.74
N GLN A 51 -19.05 18.36 13.19
CA GLN A 51 -18.70 19.72 13.60
C GLN A 51 -17.82 20.27 12.46
N ASP A 52 -18.15 21.33 11.76
CA ASP A 52 -19.19 22.32 11.98
C ASP A 52 -19.19 23.26 10.74
N ASN A 53 -20.27 24.02 10.58
CA ASN A 53 -20.34 25.27 9.79
C ASN A 53 -20.45 25.21 8.25
N HIS A 54 -21.69 25.18 7.71
CA HIS A 54 -22.20 26.26 6.81
C HIS A 54 -23.71 26.09 6.47
N THR A 55 -24.59 26.03 7.46
CA THR A 55 -25.98 26.48 7.24
C THR A 55 -26.06 27.95 7.60
N THR A 56 -25.86 28.83 6.62
CA THR A 56 -26.53 30.14 6.49
C THR A 56 -26.29 30.66 5.07
N ILE A 57 -27.07 30.17 4.10
CA ILE A 57 -27.57 31.02 3.00
C ILE A 57 -29.03 30.64 2.75
N ALA A 58 -29.85 30.74 3.80
CA ALA A 58 -31.29 30.88 3.68
C ALA A 58 -31.65 32.36 3.91
N ALA A 59 -31.12 33.24 3.06
CA ALA A 59 -31.50 34.65 2.99
C ALA A 59 -31.01 35.28 1.66
N LYS A 60 -31.45 34.73 0.53
CA LYS A 60 -31.58 35.54 -0.70
C LYS A 60 -32.98 35.35 -1.25
N ASN A 61 -33.96 35.80 -0.47
CA ASN A 61 -35.25 36.19 -0.99
C ASN A 61 -35.08 37.57 -1.63
N ASN A 62 -35.64 37.69 -2.84
CA ASN A 62 -35.93 38.90 -3.62
C ASN A 62 -34.80 39.32 -4.57
N ASP A 63 -34.93 38.95 -5.85
CA ASP A 63 -35.00 39.86 -7.01
C ASP A 63 -34.74 39.08 -8.32
N GLU A 64 -35.49 39.42 -9.38
CA GLU A 64 -35.49 38.86 -10.76
C GLU A 64 -36.29 37.57 -11.03
N LEU A 65 -37.61 37.75 -11.18
CA LEU A 65 -38.31 37.21 -12.36
C LEU A 65 -39.38 38.22 -12.83
N THR A 66 -38.91 39.22 -13.57
CA THR A 66 -39.68 39.92 -14.62
C THR A 66 -39.16 39.48 -15.96
#